data_AF-A0A3D0PAD6-F1
#
_entry.id   AF-A0A3D0PAD6-F1
#
_cell.length_a   1.000
_cell.length_b   1.000
_cell.length_c   1.000
_cell.angle_alpha   90.00
_cell.angle_beta   90.00
_cell.angle_gamma   90.00
#
_symmetry.space_group_name_H-M   'P 1'
#
loop_
_entity.id
_entity.type
_entity.pdbx_description
1 polymer ?
#
loop_
_entity_poly.entity_id
_entity_poly.type
_entity_poly.pdbx_seq_one_letter_code
_entity_poly.pdbx_strand_id
1 'polypeptide(L)'
;VAIRWIAASAFMSFFLDLGELEGELLRTDANPVEPIRGSVFQLALAQRLTLRLTMPDTPGVFPLLALGERSNLRCGVVLRSSRKLKAPALAPQSQQWAGSLDFSQDRQLRAKTPLAVRAADNTIPVALTGPAPKYTWGLNHRFYPYRDPYWVDEGQRVEMVFTNPTPMGHPMHLHGHEFQILEIDGEPVAGPMRDTVYVPKGGRCRIAFDANNPGIWAFHCHISYHHVRGMFNVVAYRSADLSWWDPAGFGHEYLPF
;
A
#
# COMPACT_ATOMS: atom_id res chain seq x y z
N VAL A 1 15.79 18.09 -7.20
CA VAL A 1 14.97 17.37 -8.21
C VAL A 1 13.80 16.71 -7.51
N ALA A 2 12.59 16.64 -8.09
CA ALA A 2 11.49 15.85 -7.53
C ALA A 2 11.24 14.60 -8.37
N ILE A 3 11.19 13.42 -7.73
CA ILE A 3 10.99 12.12 -8.38
C ILE A 3 9.72 11.49 -7.84
N ARG A 4 8.86 11.03 -8.76
CA ARG A 4 7.67 10.24 -8.43
C ARG A 4 7.99 8.76 -8.63
N TRP A 5 8.00 8.02 -7.54
CA TRP A 5 8.19 6.58 -7.49
C TRP A 5 6.84 5.88 -7.52
N ILE A 6 6.71 4.82 -8.32
CA ILE A 6 5.47 4.07 -8.50
C ILE A 6 5.81 2.59 -8.42
N ALA A 7 5.30 1.88 -7.40
CA ALA A 7 5.49 0.45 -7.26
C ALA A 7 4.47 -0.32 -8.11
N ALA A 8 4.77 -0.48 -9.40
CA ALA A 8 3.98 -1.24 -10.37
C ALA A 8 4.29 -2.76 -10.36
N SER A 9 4.72 -3.28 -9.21
CA SER A 9 5.10 -4.69 -9.04
C SER A 9 3.89 -5.57 -8.76
N ALA A 10 3.93 -6.83 -9.22
CA ALA A 10 2.88 -7.82 -8.97
C ALA A 10 3.04 -8.57 -7.63
N PHE A 11 4.22 -8.52 -7.01
CA PHE A 11 4.53 -9.34 -5.82
C PHE A 11 5.48 -8.68 -4.81
N MET A 12 6.41 -7.84 -5.28
CA MET A 12 7.54 -7.34 -4.48
C MET A 12 7.34 -5.88 -4.06
N SER A 13 7.50 -5.60 -2.76
CA SER A 13 7.66 -4.24 -2.20
C SER A 13 9.12 -3.82 -2.20
N PHE A 14 9.42 -2.54 -1.97
CA PHE A 14 10.78 -2.04 -2.05
C PHE A 14 11.16 -1.14 -0.88
N PHE A 15 12.44 -1.16 -0.53
CA PHE A 15 13.12 -0.03 0.10
C PHE A 15 13.75 0.82 -1.00
N LEU A 16 13.37 2.09 -1.08
CA LEU A 16 14.00 3.08 -1.94
C LEU A 16 15.23 3.63 -1.23
N ASP A 17 16.41 3.24 -1.69
CA ASP A 17 17.72 3.68 -1.20
C ASP A 17 18.27 4.77 -2.13
N LEU A 18 18.44 5.97 -1.57
CA LEU A 18 18.95 7.15 -2.26
C LEU A 18 20.49 7.22 -2.25
N GLY A 19 21.16 6.24 -1.64
CA GLY A 19 22.61 6.19 -1.50
C GLY A 19 23.14 7.35 -0.67
N GLU A 20 23.98 8.19 -1.27
CA GLU A 20 24.57 9.35 -0.62
C GLU A 20 23.66 10.60 -0.63
N LEU A 21 22.53 10.54 -1.33
CA LEU A 21 21.60 11.67 -1.38
C LEU A 21 20.62 11.65 -0.20
N GLU A 22 20.22 12.85 0.21
CA GLU A 22 19.08 13.04 1.11
C GLU A 22 17.82 13.39 0.30
N GLY A 23 16.70 12.79 0.69
CA GLY A 23 15.39 13.06 0.15
C GLY A 23 14.41 13.57 1.20
N GLU A 24 13.42 14.34 0.75
CA GLU A 24 12.23 14.70 1.50
C GLU A 24 11.00 14.03 0.89
N LEU A 25 10.27 13.26 1.68
CA LEU A 25 9.01 12.65 1.25
C LEU A 25 7.88 13.67 1.32
N LEU A 26 7.36 14.08 0.17
CA LEU A 26 6.37 15.14 0.04
C LEU A 26 4.93 14.62 -0.11
N ARG A 27 4.78 13.44 -0.71
CA ARG A 27 3.46 12.84 -0.98
C ARG A 27 3.48 11.33 -0.86
N THR A 28 2.42 10.77 -0.28
CA THR A 28 2.06 9.36 -0.34
C THR A 28 0.86 9.18 -1.25
N ASP A 29 0.97 8.28 -2.21
CA ASP A 29 -0.01 8.04 -3.26
C ASP A 29 -0.31 9.32 -4.06
N ALA A 30 -1.50 9.90 -3.93
CA ALA A 30 -1.84 11.21 -4.49
C ALA A 30 -1.74 12.36 -3.46
N ASN A 31 -1.52 12.04 -2.19
CA ASN A 31 -1.82 12.93 -1.07
C ASN A 31 -0.59 13.60 -0.47
N PRO A 32 -0.68 14.90 -0.13
CA PRO A 32 0.41 15.63 0.52
C PRO A 32 0.59 15.25 2.00
N VAL A 33 1.84 15.13 2.41
CA VAL A 33 2.24 14.87 3.80
C VAL A 33 3.15 15.98 4.33
N GLU A 34 3.24 16.12 5.66
CA GLU A 34 4.32 16.87 6.29
C GLU A 34 5.65 16.21 5.89
N PRO A 35 6.61 16.97 5.34
CA PRO A 35 7.83 16.37 4.82
C PRO A 35 8.65 15.69 5.91
N ILE A 36 9.01 14.43 5.68
CA ILE A 36 10.04 13.72 6.46
C ILE A 36 11.31 13.59 5.62
N ARG A 37 12.47 13.67 6.27
CA ARG A 37 13.79 13.53 5.64
C ARG A 37 14.36 12.15 5.85
N GLY A 38 15.13 11.68 4.87
CA GLY A 38 15.86 10.43 4.97
C GLY A 38 16.57 10.07 3.67
N SER A 39 17.38 9.02 3.73
CA SER A 39 18.03 8.40 2.57
C SER A 39 17.39 7.07 2.18
N VAL A 40 16.53 6.50 3.02
CA VAL A 40 15.82 5.25 2.76
C VAL A 40 14.33 5.41 3.03
N PHE A 41 13.49 5.00 2.09
CA PHE A 41 12.02 5.05 2.19
C PHE A 41 11.39 3.71 1.86
N GLN A 42 10.30 3.35 2.53
CA GLN A 42 9.54 2.13 2.28
C GLN A 42 8.44 2.39 1.23
N LEU A 43 8.37 1.55 0.20
CA LEU A 43 7.40 1.63 -0.89
C LEU A 43 6.76 0.25 -1.12
N ALA A 44 5.57 0.05 -0.58
CA ALA A 44 4.82 -1.18 -0.83
C ALA A 44 4.18 -1.21 -2.22
N LEU A 45 3.78 -2.39 -2.69
CA LEU A 45 3.08 -2.53 -3.98
C LEU A 45 1.86 -1.60 -4.03
N ALA A 46 1.56 -1.07 -5.23
CA ALA A 46 0.50 -0.11 -5.51
C ALA A 46 0.66 1.28 -4.86
N GLN A 47 1.61 1.45 -3.94
CA GLN A 47 1.91 2.76 -3.41
C GLN A 47 2.70 3.62 -4.39
N ARG A 48 2.59 4.94 -4.20
CA ARG A 48 3.40 5.93 -4.89
C ARG A 48 4.03 6.87 -3.86
N LEU A 49 5.25 7.31 -4.12
CA LEU A 49 5.91 8.33 -3.29
C LEU A 49 6.42 9.46 -4.18
N THR A 50 6.29 10.70 -3.72
CA THR A 50 7.01 11.83 -4.33
C THR A 50 8.13 12.27 -3.41
N LEU A 51 9.37 12.08 -3.84
CA LEU A 51 10.58 12.44 -3.10
C LEU A 51 11.24 13.65 -3.75
N ARG A 52 11.52 14.69 -2.96
CA ARG A 52 12.39 15.80 -3.37
C ARG A 52 13.81 15.50 -2.93
N LEU A 53 14.71 15.37 -3.90
CA LEU A 53 16.13 15.14 -3.69
C LEU A 53 16.91 16.46 -3.71
N THR A 54 17.79 16.62 -2.74
CA THR A 54 18.82 17.66 -2.72
C THR A 54 20.02 17.16 -3.52
N MET A 55 20.32 17.83 -4.63
CA MET A 55 21.47 17.46 -5.48
C MET A 55 22.71 18.23 -5.02
N PRO A 56 23.89 17.59 -4.96
CA PRO A 56 25.15 18.29 -4.72
C PRO A 56 25.46 19.28 -5.85
N ASP A 57 26.13 20.38 -5.52
CA ASP A 57 26.60 21.37 -6.50
C ASP A 57 27.76 20.84 -7.36
N THR A 58 28.47 19.82 -6.87
CA THR A 58 29.54 19.14 -7.59
C THR A 58 29.00 18.07 -8.55
N PRO A 59 29.55 17.96 -9.78
CA PRO A 59 29.14 16.88 -10.68
C PRO A 59 29.36 15.49 -10.09
N GLY A 60 28.40 14.58 -10.28
CA GLY A 60 28.44 13.25 -9.68
C GLY A 60 27.49 12.25 -10.34
N VAL A 61 27.59 11.01 -9.89
CA VAL A 61 26.79 9.86 -10.34
C VAL A 61 26.13 9.24 -9.13
N PHE A 62 24.81 9.24 -9.11
CA PHE A 62 24.02 8.89 -7.93
C PHE A 62 23.05 7.75 -8.28
N PRO A 63 23.41 6.49 -7.97
CA PRO A 63 22.48 5.38 -8.04
C PRO A 63 21.35 5.56 -7.02
N LEU A 64 20.12 5.52 -7.49
CA LEU A 64 18.91 5.46 -6.67
C LEU A 64 18.30 4.07 -6.86
N LEU A 65 18.35 3.26 -5.82
CA LEU A 65 18.05 1.84 -5.90
C LEU A 65 16.74 1.53 -5.21
N ALA A 66 16.00 0.59 -5.77
CA ALA A 66 14.85 -0.06 -5.14
C ALA A 66 15.29 -1.48 -4.75
N LEU A 67 15.41 -1.74 -3.46
CA LEU A 67 15.82 -3.02 -2.89
C LEU A 67 14.56 -3.84 -2.59
N GLY A 68 14.42 -5.00 -3.23
CA GLY A 68 13.23 -5.84 -3.09
C GLY A 68 13.11 -6.42 -1.69
N GLU A 69 11.98 -6.20 -1.05
CA GLU A 69 11.63 -6.71 0.27
C GLU A 69 11.94 -8.20 0.43
N ARG A 70 12.57 -8.59 1.54
CA ARG A 70 12.91 -9.98 1.84
C ARG A 70 13.62 -10.69 0.69
N SER A 71 14.44 -9.97 -0.06
CA SER A 71 15.25 -10.50 -1.14
C SER A 71 16.62 -9.80 -1.18
N ASN A 72 17.51 -10.29 -2.03
CA ASN A 72 18.70 -9.56 -2.44
C ASN A 72 18.55 -8.95 -3.85
N LEU A 73 17.33 -8.92 -4.40
CA LEU A 73 17.08 -8.34 -5.72
C LEU A 73 17.04 -6.82 -5.61
N ARG A 74 17.57 -6.14 -6.62
CA ARG A 74 17.49 -4.68 -6.73
C ARG A 74 17.27 -4.23 -8.16
N CYS A 75 16.59 -3.11 -8.30
CA CYS A 75 16.51 -2.35 -9.55
C CYS A 75 16.70 -0.86 -9.22
N GLY A 76 16.55 0.03 -10.20
CA GLY A 76 16.62 1.45 -9.93
C GLY A 76 17.02 2.29 -11.14
N VAL A 77 17.42 3.52 -10.85
CA VAL A 77 17.88 4.49 -11.84
C VAL A 77 19.20 5.09 -11.39
N VAL A 78 20.05 5.48 -12.35
CA VAL A 78 21.28 6.22 -12.04
C VAL A 78 21.11 7.66 -12.50
N LEU A 79 21.10 8.59 -11.57
CA LEU A 79 21.17 10.00 -11.89
C LEU A 79 22.61 10.39 -12.21
N ARG A 80 22.78 11.13 -13.30
CA ARG A 80 24.08 11.68 -13.70
C ARG A 80 23.89 13.16 -13.92
N SER A 81 24.67 13.98 -13.23
CA SER A 81 24.62 15.44 -13.43
C SER A 81 25.17 15.87 -14.79
N SER A 82 25.88 14.98 -15.51
CA SER A 82 26.39 15.21 -16.86
C SER A 82 26.44 13.92 -17.68
N ARG A 83 26.19 14.02 -18.99
CA ARG A 83 26.29 12.89 -19.94
C ARG A 83 27.73 12.36 -20.08
N LYS A 84 28.74 13.16 -19.71
CA LYS A 84 30.16 12.76 -19.73
C LYS A 84 30.50 11.76 -18.63
N LEU A 85 29.73 11.74 -17.54
CA LEU A 85 29.93 10.80 -16.45
C LEU A 85 29.43 9.41 -16.84
N LYS A 86 30.23 8.38 -16.54
CA LYS A 86 29.87 6.99 -16.81
C LYS A 86 28.97 6.46 -15.69
N ALA A 87 27.88 5.80 -16.06
CA ALA A 87 27.06 5.09 -15.09
C ALA A 87 27.82 3.82 -14.62
N PRO A 88 27.76 3.46 -13.33
CA PRO A 88 28.32 2.21 -12.85
C PRO A 88 27.55 1.02 -13.43
N ALA A 89 28.25 -0.09 -13.64
CA ALA A 89 27.62 -1.38 -13.88
C ALA A 89 27.18 -1.96 -12.52
N LEU A 90 25.87 -2.05 -12.30
CA LEU A 90 25.31 -2.58 -11.06
C LEU A 90 24.68 -3.95 -11.32
N ALA A 91 25.09 -4.96 -10.56
CA ALA A 91 24.46 -6.27 -10.61
C ALA A 91 23.00 -6.18 -10.13
N PRO A 92 22.07 -6.98 -10.69
CA PRO A 92 20.66 -7.01 -10.27
C PRO A 92 20.47 -7.62 -8.87
N GLN A 93 21.53 -8.19 -8.29
CA GLN A 93 21.56 -8.69 -6.92
C GLN A 93 22.53 -7.87 -6.05
N SER A 94 22.14 -7.57 -4.82
CA SER A 94 23.01 -7.05 -3.76
C SER A 94 23.67 -8.18 -2.97
N GLN A 95 24.76 -7.84 -2.29
CA GLN A 95 25.41 -8.74 -1.31
C GLN A 95 24.62 -8.83 0.00
N GLN A 96 23.77 -7.83 0.27
CA GLN A 96 22.94 -7.74 1.47
C GLN A 96 21.49 -8.10 1.14
N TRP A 97 20.84 -8.78 2.08
CA TRP A 97 19.43 -9.10 2.02
C TRP A 97 18.62 -7.94 2.62
N ALA A 98 17.62 -7.44 1.90
CA ALA A 98 16.72 -6.42 2.41
C ALA A 98 15.79 -7.01 3.47
N GLY A 99 15.45 -6.21 4.47
CA GLY A 99 14.52 -6.59 5.54
C GLY A 99 13.08 -6.75 5.06
N SER A 100 12.16 -6.76 6.03
CA SER A 100 10.72 -6.66 5.75
C SER A 100 10.27 -5.23 5.99
N LEU A 101 9.29 -4.77 5.22
CA LEU A 101 8.65 -3.48 5.48
C LEU A 101 7.90 -3.55 6.81
N ASP A 102 7.71 -2.39 7.44
CA ASP A 102 7.02 -2.23 8.71
C ASP A 102 6.34 -0.85 8.80
N PHE A 103 5.78 -0.54 9.96
CA PHE A 103 5.10 0.74 10.19
C PHE A 103 6.03 1.90 10.58
N SER A 104 7.36 1.72 10.62
CA SER A 104 8.28 2.76 11.10
C SER A 104 8.19 4.06 10.29
N GLN A 105 7.97 3.96 8.97
CA GLN A 105 7.74 5.13 8.11
C GLN A 105 6.36 5.75 8.36
N ASP A 106 5.30 4.94 8.36
CA ASP A 106 3.92 5.43 8.52
C ASP A 106 3.69 6.10 9.89
N ARG A 107 4.39 5.65 10.94
CA ARG A 107 4.37 6.29 12.27
C ARG A 107 4.92 7.72 12.26
N GLN A 108 5.82 8.05 11.34
CA GLN A 108 6.41 9.39 11.21
C GLN A 108 5.58 10.31 10.32
N LEU A 109 4.78 9.74 9.42
CA LEU A 109 4.02 10.52 8.45
C LEU A 109 2.80 11.20 9.07
N ARG A 110 2.50 12.41 8.58
CA ARG A 110 1.32 13.19 8.93
C ARG A 110 0.64 13.72 7.66
N ALA A 111 -0.67 13.56 7.56
CA ALA A 111 -1.43 14.12 6.44
C ALA A 111 -1.45 15.67 6.53
N LYS A 112 -1.20 16.37 5.41
CA LYS A 112 -1.42 17.83 5.36
C LYS A 112 -2.90 18.21 5.28
N THR A 113 -3.69 17.32 4.69
CA THR A 113 -5.15 17.45 4.58
C THR A 113 -5.76 16.19 5.20
N PRO A 114 -5.82 16.07 6.53
CA PRO A 114 -6.43 14.93 7.20
C PRO A 114 -7.95 14.96 7.04
N LEU A 115 -8.61 13.83 7.34
CA LEU A 115 -10.06 13.80 7.46
C LEU A 115 -10.50 14.68 8.64
N ALA A 116 -11.71 15.23 8.55
CA ALA A 116 -12.33 15.90 9.70
C ALA A 116 -12.48 14.92 10.86
N VAL A 117 -12.15 15.36 12.08
CA VAL A 117 -12.27 14.56 13.29
C VAL A 117 -13.74 14.37 13.62
N ARG A 118 -14.23 13.14 13.50
CA ARG A 118 -15.56 12.70 13.93
C ARG A 118 -15.56 11.20 14.20
N ALA A 119 -16.53 10.74 14.99
CA ALA A 119 -16.70 9.32 15.28
C ALA A 119 -17.03 8.52 14.02
N ALA A 120 -16.69 7.23 14.03
CA ALA A 120 -17.12 6.30 13.01
C ALA A 120 -18.62 6.01 13.12
N ASP A 121 -19.29 6.03 11.98
CA ASP A 121 -20.67 5.55 11.85
C ASP A 121 -20.70 4.01 11.69
N ASN A 122 -19.64 3.45 11.09
CA ASN A 122 -19.50 2.03 10.83
C ASN A 122 -18.04 1.58 11.05
N THR A 123 -17.83 0.50 11.79
CA THR A 123 -16.51 -0.08 12.04
C THR A 123 -16.46 -1.53 11.56
N ILE A 124 -15.55 -1.81 10.64
CA ILE A 124 -15.42 -3.09 9.95
C ILE A 124 -14.11 -3.76 10.38
N PRO A 125 -14.15 -4.90 11.10
CA PRO A 125 -12.95 -5.69 11.36
C PRO A 125 -12.48 -6.41 10.08
N VAL A 126 -11.17 -6.42 9.84
CA VAL A 126 -10.52 -6.99 8.66
C VAL A 126 -9.28 -7.79 9.07
N ALA A 127 -9.47 -9.05 9.44
CA ALA A 127 -8.39 -9.99 9.65
C ALA A 127 -7.86 -10.50 8.30
N LEU A 128 -6.57 -10.31 8.05
CA LEU A 128 -5.87 -10.87 6.90
C LEU A 128 -5.54 -12.33 7.21
N THR A 129 -6.03 -13.26 6.39
CA THR A 129 -5.97 -14.70 6.71
C THR A 129 -5.37 -15.50 5.56
N GLY A 130 -4.69 -16.58 5.91
CA GLY A 130 -4.03 -17.49 4.97
C GLY A 130 -2.53 -17.67 5.23
N PRO A 131 -1.85 -18.46 4.40
CA PRO A 131 -2.45 -19.27 3.34
C PRO A 131 -3.22 -20.47 3.94
N ALA A 132 -4.44 -20.69 3.47
CA ALA A 132 -5.17 -21.93 3.67
C ALA A 132 -4.72 -22.98 2.62
N PRO A 133 -5.18 -24.25 2.67
CA PRO A 133 -4.87 -25.24 1.64
C PRO A 133 -5.09 -24.71 0.21
N LYS A 134 -4.31 -25.23 -0.74
CA LYS A 134 -4.28 -24.76 -2.14
C LYS A 134 -3.87 -23.28 -2.30
N TYR A 135 -3.11 -22.74 -1.35
CA TYR A 135 -2.60 -21.36 -1.38
C TYR A 135 -3.73 -20.31 -1.46
N THR A 136 -4.81 -20.55 -0.72
CA THR A 136 -5.98 -19.67 -0.69
C THR A 136 -5.80 -18.60 0.38
N TRP A 137 -6.12 -17.36 0.05
CA TRP A 137 -5.99 -16.20 0.93
C TRP A 137 -7.35 -15.57 1.16
N GLY A 138 -7.57 -14.97 2.32
CA GLY A 138 -8.90 -14.50 2.69
C GLY A 138 -8.92 -13.32 3.62
N LEU A 139 -10.13 -12.80 3.82
CA LEU A 139 -10.45 -11.73 4.76
C LEU A 139 -11.47 -12.28 5.76
N ASN A 140 -11.19 -12.16 7.06
CA ASN A 140 -12.04 -12.71 8.14
C ASN A 140 -12.33 -14.22 7.97
N HIS A 141 -11.34 -15.01 7.57
CA HIS A 141 -11.45 -16.46 7.31
C HIS A 141 -12.45 -16.84 6.20
N ARG A 142 -12.87 -15.88 5.37
CA ARG A 142 -13.67 -16.12 4.17
C ARG A 142 -12.87 -15.77 2.92
N PHE A 143 -13.20 -16.44 1.82
CA PHE A 143 -12.52 -16.31 0.53
C PHE A 143 -13.50 -15.76 -0.49
N TYR A 144 -13.08 -14.82 -1.33
CA TYR A 144 -13.91 -14.36 -2.45
C TYR A 144 -14.15 -15.51 -3.46
N PRO A 145 -15.36 -15.66 -4.04
CA PRO A 145 -16.56 -14.82 -3.88
C PRO A 145 -17.48 -15.27 -2.73
N TYR A 146 -17.11 -16.27 -1.94
CA TYR A 146 -17.92 -16.85 -0.87
C TYR A 146 -17.99 -15.99 0.40
N ARG A 147 -18.39 -14.73 0.26
CA ARG A 147 -18.55 -13.79 1.37
C ARG A 147 -19.41 -12.58 1.03
N ASP A 148 -20.01 -11.99 2.06
CA ASP A 148 -20.76 -10.75 1.93
C ASP A 148 -19.83 -9.55 1.69
N PRO A 149 -20.27 -8.56 0.89
CA PRO A 149 -19.67 -7.25 0.81
C PRO A 149 -19.49 -6.58 2.17
N TYR A 150 -18.59 -5.62 2.19
CA TYR A 150 -18.61 -4.59 3.21
C TYR A 150 -19.64 -3.52 2.83
N TRP A 151 -20.86 -3.69 3.33
CA TRP A 151 -21.94 -2.73 3.08
C TRP A 151 -21.71 -1.41 3.82
N VAL A 152 -21.92 -0.32 3.11
CA VAL A 152 -21.85 1.05 3.63
C VAL A 152 -23.05 1.86 3.16
N ASP A 153 -23.44 2.86 3.96
CA ASP A 153 -24.40 3.88 3.56
C ASP A 153 -23.66 5.17 3.18
N GLU A 154 -24.20 5.88 2.20
CA GLU A 154 -23.63 7.17 1.76
C GLU A 154 -23.59 8.17 2.93
N GLY A 155 -22.47 8.88 3.07
CA GLY A 155 -22.20 9.84 4.14
C GLY A 155 -21.53 9.25 5.40
N GLN A 156 -21.47 7.92 5.54
CA GLN A 156 -20.84 7.30 6.71
C GLN A 156 -19.34 7.58 6.80
N ARG A 157 -18.85 7.82 8.01
CA ARG A 157 -17.45 7.62 8.38
C ARG A 157 -17.25 6.14 8.62
N VAL A 158 -16.50 5.49 7.75
CA VAL A 158 -16.22 4.06 7.83
C VAL A 158 -14.80 3.86 8.33
N GLU A 159 -14.65 3.09 9.40
CA GLU A 159 -13.35 2.64 9.89
C GLU A 159 -13.12 1.18 9.57
N MET A 160 -11.96 0.85 9.00
CA MET A 160 -11.54 -0.54 8.78
C MET A 160 -10.38 -0.87 9.72
N VAL A 161 -10.55 -1.91 10.54
CA VAL A 161 -9.58 -2.33 11.56
C VAL A 161 -8.87 -3.59 11.09
N PHE A 162 -7.63 -3.43 10.63
CA PHE A 162 -6.82 -4.50 10.10
C PHE A 162 -6.06 -5.25 11.18
N THR A 163 -6.04 -6.58 11.10
CA THR A 163 -5.09 -7.43 11.84
C THR A 163 -4.42 -8.40 10.88
N ASN A 164 -3.11 -8.57 10.99
CA ASN A 164 -2.38 -9.48 10.12
C ASN A 164 -1.66 -10.60 10.89
N PRO A 165 -2.35 -11.71 11.24
CA PRO A 165 -1.72 -12.89 11.83
C PRO A 165 -0.86 -13.70 10.84
N THR A 166 -0.85 -13.38 9.54
CA THR A 166 -0.13 -14.16 8.52
C THR A 166 1.39 -13.95 8.60
N PRO A 167 2.23 -14.85 8.06
CA PRO A 167 3.69 -14.75 8.17
C PRO A 167 4.34 -13.74 7.20
N MET A 168 3.57 -12.88 6.54
CA MET A 168 4.05 -11.87 5.59
C MET A 168 3.18 -10.61 5.64
N GLY A 169 3.69 -9.50 5.11
CA GLY A 169 2.88 -8.29 4.97
C GLY A 169 2.01 -8.29 3.72
N HIS A 170 0.96 -7.46 3.75
CA HIS A 170 -0.02 -7.34 2.68
C HIS A 170 -0.32 -5.86 2.38
N PRO A 171 -0.09 -5.40 1.15
CA PRO A 171 -0.56 -4.10 0.69
C PRO A 171 -2.08 -4.18 0.41
N MET A 172 -2.90 -3.65 1.31
CA MET A 172 -4.36 -3.62 1.17
C MET A 172 -4.78 -2.32 0.48
N HIS A 173 -5.47 -2.47 -0.66
CA HIS A 173 -5.91 -1.37 -1.52
C HIS A 173 -7.43 -1.27 -1.54
N LEU A 174 -7.95 -0.03 -1.49
CA LEU A 174 -9.38 0.28 -1.62
C LEU A 174 -9.59 1.16 -2.85
N HIS A 175 -10.43 0.69 -3.78
CA HIS A 175 -10.82 1.49 -4.94
C HIS A 175 -11.82 2.59 -4.56
N GLY A 176 -11.88 3.64 -5.38
CA GLY A 176 -12.89 4.71 -5.30
C GLY A 176 -12.76 5.64 -4.08
N HIS A 177 -11.82 5.38 -3.17
CA HIS A 177 -11.64 6.13 -1.94
C HIS A 177 -10.16 6.34 -1.64
N GLU A 178 -9.91 7.42 -0.91
CA GLU A 178 -8.70 7.60 -0.14
C GLU A 178 -9.08 7.48 1.34
N PHE A 179 -8.14 7.03 2.17
CA PHE A 179 -8.33 6.82 3.59
C PHE A 179 -7.16 7.37 4.40
N GLN A 180 -7.45 7.74 5.65
CA GLN A 180 -6.43 8.13 6.62
C GLN A 180 -6.05 6.95 7.50
N ILE A 181 -4.76 6.76 7.79
CA ILE A 181 -4.34 5.87 8.88
C ILE A 181 -4.54 6.59 10.21
N LEU A 182 -5.36 6.02 11.10
CA LEU A 182 -5.73 6.60 12.40
C LEU A 182 -5.04 5.94 13.60
N GLU A 183 -4.57 4.70 13.46
CA GLU A 183 -3.98 3.93 14.55
C GLU A 183 -3.01 2.90 14.00
N ILE A 184 -1.91 2.67 14.70
CA ILE A 184 -0.90 1.65 14.38
C ILE A 184 -0.50 0.92 15.67
N ASP A 185 -0.74 -0.39 15.69
CA ASP A 185 -0.51 -1.31 16.81
C ASP A 185 -1.11 -0.82 18.14
N GLY A 186 -2.33 -0.27 18.09
CA GLY A 186 -3.05 0.24 19.27
C GLY A 186 -2.74 1.71 19.61
N GLU A 187 -1.73 2.30 18.99
CA GLU A 187 -1.36 3.70 19.23
C GLU A 187 -2.03 4.63 18.21
N PRO A 188 -2.83 5.63 18.65
CA PRO A 188 -3.41 6.63 17.76
C PRO A 188 -2.33 7.42 17.00
N VAL A 189 -2.58 7.67 15.72
CA VAL A 189 -1.72 8.49 14.87
C VAL A 189 -2.56 9.43 14.02
N ALA A 190 -2.02 10.62 13.72
CA ALA A 190 -2.56 11.49 12.68
C ALA A 190 -1.91 11.14 11.33
N GLY A 191 -2.02 9.87 10.92
CA GLY A 191 -1.28 9.29 9.81
C GLY A 191 -1.61 9.88 8.44
N PRO A 192 -0.92 9.41 7.38
CA PRO A 192 -1.10 9.92 6.03
C PRO A 192 -2.47 9.56 5.44
N MET A 193 -2.91 10.35 4.46
CA MET A 193 -3.96 9.97 3.52
C MET A 193 -3.36 9.13 2.39
N ARG A 194 -4.02 8.05 1.99
CA ARG A 194 -3.55 7.12 0.95
C ARG A 194 -4.66 6.22 0.44
N ASP A 195 -4.39 5.41 -0.58
CA ASP A 195 -5.35 4.39 -1.07
C ASP A 195 -4.84 2.96 -0.87
N THR A 196 -3.59 2.79 -0.45
CA THR A 196 -2.98 1.49 -0.16
C THR A 196 -2.21 1.51 1.15
N VAL A 197 -2.56 0.64 2.10
CA VAL A 197 -1.83 0.45 3.37
C VAL A 197 -1.11 -0.88 3.38
N TYR A 198 0.19 -0.86 3.70
CA TYR A 198 0.94 -2.08 3.94
C TYR A 198 0.73 -2.51 5.39
N VAL A 199 0.12 -3.68 5.59
CA VAL A 199 -0.05 -4.26 6.93
C VAL A 199 1.05 -5.31 7.13
N PRO A 200 2.11 -5.05 7.91
CA PRO A 200 3.23 -5.96 8.10
C PRO A 200 2.78 -7.24 8.82
N LYS A 201 3.63 -8.27 8.77
CA LYS A 201 3.45 -9.50 9.56
C LYS A 201 3.23 -9.14 11.04
N GLY A 202 2.15 -9.66 11.64
CA GLY A 202 1.81 -9.40 13.04
C GLY A 202 1.30 -8.00 13.34
N GLY A 203 1.24 -7.12 12.33
CA GLY A 203 0.83 -5.73 12.49
C GLY A 203 -0.69 -5.57 12.60
N ARG A 204 -1.07 -4.45 13.21
CA ARG A 204 -2.46 -3.98 13.26
C ARG A 204 -2.51 -2.50 12.91
N CYS A 205 -3.50 -2.09 12.12
CA CYS A 205 -3.76 -0.68 11.90
C CYS A 205 -5.25 -0.41 11.74
N ARG A 206 -5.66 0.84 11.98
CA ARG A 206 -7.01 1.32 11.72
C ARG A 206 -6.95 2.42 10.69
N ILE A 207 -7.77 2.33 9.66
CA ILE A 207 -7.95 3.39 8.67
C ILE A 207 -9.37 3.95 8.75
N ALA A 208 -9.57 5.14 8.21
CA ALA A 208 -10.89 5.72 8.00
C ALA A 208 -11.05 6.28 6.59
N PHE A 209 -12.23 6.15 6.01
CA PHE A 209 -12.66 6.89 4.82
C PHE A 209 -14.09 7.43 5.02
N ASP A 210 -14.45 8.46 4.26
CA ASP A 210 -15.81 8.94 4.16
C ASP A 210 -16.48 8.27 2.94
N ALA A 211 -17.62 7.61 3.17
CA ALA A 211 -18.38 6.91 2.13
C ALA A 211 -19.16 7.92 1.26
N ASN A 212 -18.48 8.62 0.36
CA ASN A 212 -19.02 9.72 -0.44
C ASN A 212 -19.04 9.46 -1.96
N ASN A 213 -18.85 8.20 -2.37
CA ASN A 213 -18.73 7.80 -3.76
C ASN A 213 -19.58 6.55 -4.03
N PRO A 214 -20.92 6.68 -4.20
CA PRO A 214 -21.82 5.55 -4.38
C PRO A 214 -21.43 4.62 -5.52
N GLY A 215 -21.28 3.33 -5.21
CA GLY A 215 -20.87 2.31 -6.16
C GLY A 215 -20.47 1.00 -5.50
N ILE A 216 -19.82 0.14 -6.27
CA ILE A 216 -19.25 -1.13 -5.81
C ILE A 216 -17.75 -1.09 -6.06
N TRP A 217 -16.98 -1.00 -4.99
CA TRP A 217 -15.55 -0.73 -5.06
C TRP A 217 -14.75 -1.94 -4.63
N ALA A 218 -13.81 -2.37 -5.48
CA ALA A 218 -12.90 -3.45 -5.16
C ALA A 218 -12.04 -3.10 -3.93
N PHE A 219 -11.85 -4.08 -3.07
CA PHE A 219 -11.03 -3.99 -1.87
C PHE A 219 -10.23 -5.27 -1.72
N HIS A 220 -8.91 -5.21 -1.87
CA HIS A 220 -8.11 -6.42 -1.95
C HIS A 220 -6.64 -6.21 -1.62
N CYS A 221 -5.93 -7.32 -1.41
CA CYS A 221 -4.48 -7.30 -1.37
C CYS A 221 -3.92 -7.07 -2.78
N HIS A 222 -2.91 -6.21 -2.91
CA HIS A 222 -2.33 -5.87 -4.20
C HIS A 222 -1.17 -6.79 -4.63
N ILE A 223 -0.92 -7.85 -3.86
CA ILE A 223 -0.14 -8.99 -4.34
C ILE A 223 -1.05 -9.79 -5.29
N SER A 224 -0.68 -9.87 -6.57
CA SER A 224 -1.56 -10.39 -7.64
C SER A 224 -2.13 -11.77 -7.32
N TYR A 225 -1.28 -12.69 -6.85
CA TYR A 225 -1.73 -14.04 -6.51
C TYR A 225 -2.65 -14.08 -5.29
N HIS A 226 -2.56 -13.14 -4.35
CA HIS A 226 -3.40 -13.14 -3.16
C HIS A 226 -4.84 -12.73 -3.47
N HIS A 227 -5.05 -11.69 -4.27
CA HIS A 227 -6.42 -11.30 -4.64
C HIS A 227 -7.06 -12.34 -5.58
N VAL A 228 -6.31 -12.88 -6.55
CA VAL A 228 -6.81 -13.95 -7.44
C VAL A 228 -7.16 -15.22 -6.65
N ARG A 229 -6.43 -15.51 -5.57
CA ARG A 229 -6.69 -16.67 -4.69
C ARG A 229 -7.53 -16.32 -3.45
N GLY A 230 -8.31 -15.23 -3.49
CA GLY A 230 -9.44 -15.00 -2.58
C GLY A 230 -9.31 -13.85 -1.58
N MET A 231 -8.15 -13.19 -1.43
CA MET A 231 -7.98 -12.01 -0.56
C MET A 231 -8.52 -10.76 -1.25
N PHE A 232 -9.80 -10.82 -1.56
CA PHE A 232 -10.57 -9.83 -2.29
C PHE A 232 -11.93 -9.68 -1.60
N ASN A 233 -12.50 -8.50 -1.71
CA ASN A 233 -13.88 -8.22 -1.42
C ASN A 233 -14.31 -6.94 -2.17
N VAL A 234 -15.55 -6.53 -1.95
CA VAL A 234 -16.04 -5.22 -2.33
C VAL A 234 -16.53 -4.43 -1.12
N VAL A 235 -16.33 -3.12 -1.15
CA VAL A 235 -17.11 -2.14 -0.39
C VAL A 235 -18.28 -1.74 -1.27
N ALA A 236 -19.50 -2.07 -0.85
CA ALA A 236 -20.70 -1.86 -1.65
C ALA A 236 -21.63 -0.87 -0.95
N TYR A 237 -22.05 0.16 -1.68
CA TYR A 237 -23.03 1.10 -1.16
C TYR A 237 -24.42 0.50 -1.25
N ARG A 238 -25.24 0.70 -0.20
CA ARG A 238 -26.66 0.28 -0.26
C ARG A 238 -27.46 1.01 -1.34
N SER A 239 -27.01 2.21 -1.72
CA SER A 239 -27.58 3.01 -2.80
C SER A 239 -27.01 2.66 -4.18
N ALA A 240 -26.06 1.73 -4.29
CA ALA A 240 -25.47 1.37 -5.58
C ALA A 240 -26.49 0.66 -6.47
N ASP A 241 -26.41 0.93 -7.78
CA ASP A 241 -27.09 0.12 -8.78
C ASP A 241 -26.42 -1.25 -8.85
N LEU A 242 -27.14 -2.30 -8.45
CA LEU A 242 -26.66 -3.68 -8.44
C LEU A 242 -27.12 -4.46 -9.68
N SER A 243 -27.81 -3.84 -10.64
CA SER A 243 -28.38 -4.52 -11.80
C SER A 243 -27.36 -5.26 -12.68
N TRP A 244 -26.10 -4.81 -12.65
CA TRP A 244 -24.97 -5.40 -13.37
C TRP A 244 -24.05 -6.26 -12.48
N TRP A 245 -24.33 -6.35 -11.17
CA TRP A 245 -23.49 -7.06 -10.21
C TRP A 245 -24.23 -8.26 -9.63
N ASP A 246 -23.82 -9.46 -10.06
CA ASP A 246 -24.28 -10.72 -9.49
C ASP A 246 -23.22 -11.28 -8.52
N PRO A 247 -23.36 -11.08 -7.19
CA PRO A 247 -22.44 -11.66 -6.22
C PRO A 247 -22.46 -13.20 -6.18
N ALA A 248 -23.53 -13.83 -6.65
CA ALA A 248 -23.65 -15.29 -6.74
C ALA A 248 -23.16 -15.87 -8.08
N GLY A 249 -23.04 -15.04 -9.12
CA GLY A 249 -22.81 -15.43 -10.51
C GLY A 249 -21.37 -15.83 -10.87
N PHE A 250 -20.39 -15.60 -9.99
CA PHE A 250 -19.02 -16.07 -10.20
C PHE A 250 -18.82 -17.47 -9.58
N GLY A 251 -19.52 -18.46 -10.14
CA GLY A 251 -19.19 -19.86 -9.93
C GLY A 251 -17.78 -20.13 -10.46
N HIS A 252 -16.91 -20.71 -9.63
CA HIS A 252 -15.51 -21.02 -9.93
C HIS A 252 -15.26 -21.97 -11.11
N GLU A 253 -16.29 -22.41 -11.85
CA GLU A 253 -16.13 -23.31 -12.99
C GLU A 253 -15.46 -22.63 -14.21
N TYR A 254 -15.28 -21.31 -14.22
CA TYR A 254 -14.77 -20.57 -15.40
C TYR A 254 -13.47 -19.77 -15.21
N LEU A 255 -12.71 -19.97 -14.13
CA LEU A 255 -11.37 -19.39 -14.01
C LEU A 255 -10.30 -20.50 -14.17
N PRO A 256 -9.75 -20.71 -15.38
CA PRO A 256 -8.68 -21.67 -15.60
C PRO A 256 -7.37 -21.10 -15.02
N PHE A 257 -7.05 -21.44 -13.77
CA PHE A 257 -5.73 -21.22 -13.16
C PHE A 257 -5.22 -22.45 -12.38
#